data_AF-A0A7J9GP43-F1
#
_entry.id   AF-A0A7J9GP43-F1
#
_cell.length_a   1.000
_cell.length_b   1.000
_cell.length_c   1.000
_cell.angle_alpha   90.00
_cell.angle_beta   90.00
_cell.angle_gamma   90.00
#
_symmetry.space_group_name_H-M   'P 1'
#
loop_
_entity.id
_entity.type
_entity.pdbx_description
1 polymer ?
#
loop_
_entity_poly.entity_id
_entity_poly.type
_entity_poly.pdbx_seq_one_letter_code
_entity_poly.pdbx_strand_id
1 'polypeptide(L)'
;MVDFVSGAFKVAPQDTKFITTIHPTMSTSSLKNYKVLESPKEIKSSRKAACHPMLYPYAVFFCQYDEELSERVFKVSMVGEDTKGGIGWAIGCGAV
;
A
#
# COMPACT_ATOMS: atom_id res chain seq x y z
N MET A 1 2.14 13.95 -3.69
CA MET A 1 1.94 12.52 -4.02
C MET A 1 1.28 12.37 -5.38
N VAL A 2 0.04 12.86 -5.55
CA VAL A 2 -0.72 12.74 -6.81
C VAL A 2 0.07 13.26 -8.00
N ASP A 3 0.64 14.46 -7.92
CA ASP A 3 1.40 15.06 -9.03
C ASP A 3 2.64 14.25 -9.41
N PHE A 4 3.32 13.66 -8.41
CA PHE A 4 4.45 12.77 -8.64
C PHE A 4 4.01 11.51 -9.39
N VAL A 5 2.93 10.86 -8.94
CA VAL A 5 2.42 9.63 -9.58
C VAL A 5 1.94 9.91 -10.99
N SER A 6 1.19 11.00 -11.20
CA SER A 6 0.74 11.43 -12.53
C SER A 6 1.91 11.74 -13.47
N GLY A 7 2.96 12.39 -12.97
CA GLY A 7 4.18 12.64 -13.73
C GLY A 7 4.95 11.36 -14.08
N ALA A 8 5.17 10.50 -13.09
CA ALA A 8 5.87 9.21 -13.28
C ALA A 8 5.12 8.30 -14.27
N PHE A 9 3.80 8.22 -14.13
CA PHE A 9 2.96 7.44 -15.04
C PHE A 9 2.66 8.19 -16.34
N LYS A 10 3.00 9.48 -16.50
CA LYS A 10 2.61 10.28 -17.67
C LYS A 10 1.10 10.17 -17.97
N VAL A 11 0.26 10.13 -16.93
CA VAL A 11 -1.21 10.06 -17.03
C VAL A 11 -1.85 11.17 -16.22
N ALA A 12 -3.10 11.51 -16.57
CA ALA A 12 -3.85 12.48 -15.78
C ALA A 12 -4.20 11.89 -14.39
N PRO A 13 -4.34 12.74 -13.37
CA PRO A 13 -4.73 12.30 -12.02
C PRO A 13 -6.02 11.47 -11.99
N GLN A 14 -6.99 11.80 -12.85
CA GLN A 14 -8.27 11.11 -12.97
C GLN A 14 -8.17 9.67 -13.49
N ASP A 15 -7.09 9.34 -14.20
CA ASP A 15 -6.82 7.99 -14.72
C ASP A 15 -6.03 7.15 -13.70
N THR A 16 -5.74 7.72 -12.52
CA THR A 16 -4.97 7.07 -11.46
C THR A 16 -5.89 6.58 -10.34
N LYS A 17 -5.85 5.28 -10.06
CA LYS A 17 -6.59 4.69 -8.93
C LYS A 17 -5.72 4.63 -7.68
N PHE A 18 -6.10 5.37 -6.65
CA PHE A 18 -5.43 5.37 -5.35
C PHE A 18 -6.01 4.30 -4.42
N ILE A 19 -5.14 3.53 -3.77
CA ILE A 19 -5.50 2.50 -2.79
C ILE A 19 -4.72 2.79 -1.51
N THR A 20 -5.43 2.96 -0.39
CA THR A 20 -4.84 3.30 0.91
C THR A 20 -5.06 2.14 1.90
N THR A 21 -4.10 1.91 2.79
CA THR A 21 -4.20 0.93 3.88
C THR A 21 -4.89 1.53 5.11
N ILE A 22 -5.57 0.69 5.91
CA ILE A 22 -6.37 1.14 7.07
C ILE A 22 -5.49 1.47 8.30
N HIS A 23 -4.25 0.98 8.33
CA HIS A 23 -3.26 1.36 9.34
C HIS A 23 -2.19 2.27 8.71
N PRO A 24 -2.52 3.55 8.41
CA PRO A 24 -1.57 4.50 7.82
C PRO A 24 -0.50 4.95 8.83
N THR A 25 -0.69 4.67 10.12
CA THR A 25 0.26 4.95 11.19
C THR A 25 1.40 3.93 11.14
N MET A 26 2.64 4.41 11.02
CA MET A 26 3.84 3.60 11.27
C MET A 26 3.73 3.00 12.68
N SER A 27 3.44 1.70 12.78
CA SER A 27 3.37 1.03 14.06
C SER A 27 4.77 0.96 14.65
N THR A 28 5.01 1.64 15.77
CA THR A 28 6.31 1.65 16.47
C THR A 28 6.57 0.36 17.26
N SER A 29 5.81 -0.72 17.05
CA SER A 29 5.78 -1.85 17.99
C SER A 29 5.86 -3.19 17.32
N SER A 30 6.73 -4.04 17.91
CA SER A 30 6.78 -5.51 17.93
C SER A 30 5.94 -6.28 16.92
N LEU A 31 6.55 -7.26 16.23
CA LEU A 31 5.88 -8.26 15.42
C LEU A 31 4.54 -8.69 16.06
N LYS A 32 3.44 -8.33 15.41
CA LYS A 32 2.08 -8.68 15.82
C LYS A 32 1.63 -9.92 15.06
N ASN A 33 0.88 -10.78 15.73
CA ASN A 33 0.23 -11.91 15.08
C ASN A 33 -1.00 -11.40 14.30
N TYR A 34 -1.03 -11.69 13.01
CA TYR A 34 -2.17 -11.40 12.14
C TYR A 34 -2.69 -12.69 11.53
N LYS A 35 -4.01 -12.81 11.42
CA LYS A 35 -4.66 -13.89 10.70
C LYS A 35 -5.22 -13.38 9.38
N VAL A 36 -4.81 -13.99 8.28
CA VAL A 36 -5.38 -13.74 6.95
C VAL A 36 -6.80 -14.32 6.91
N LEU A 37 -7.78 -13.49 6.55
CA LEU A 37 -9.20 -13.86 6.53
C LEU A 37 -9.67 -14.36 5.16
N GLU A 38 -9.17 -13.75 4.09
CA GLU A 38 -9.51 -14.07 2.71
C GLU A 38 -8.24 -14.32 1.90
N SER A 39 -8.35 -15.11 0.83
CA SER A 39 -7.27 -15.26 -0.14
C SER A 39 -6.81 -13.89 -0.66
N PRO A 40 -5.49 -13.61 -0.67
CA PRO A 40 -4.95 -12.36 -1.20
C PRO A 40 -5.44 -12.06 -2.62
N LYS A 41 -5.93 -10.84 -2.84
CA LYS A 41 -6.42 -10.40 -4.15
C LYS A 41 -5.35 -9.57 -4.84
N GLU A 42 -4.81 -10.08 -5.95
CA GLU A 42 -3.82 -9.36 -6.74
C GLU A 42 -4.41 -8.08 -7.35
N ILE A 43 -3.68 -6.98 -7.25
CA ILE A 43 -3.97 -5.72 -7.91
C ILE A 43 -3.23 -5.71 -9.25
N LYS A 44 -3.94 -6.07 -10.31
CA LYS A 44 -3.42 -6.06 -11.68
C LYS A 44 -3.33 -4.62 -12.17
N SER A 45 -2.11 -4.17 -12.46
CA SER A 45 -1.83 -2.88 -13.10
C SER A 45 -0.51 -2.97 -13.84
N SER A 46 -0.42 -2.32 -15.01
CA SER A 46 0.79 -2.21 -15.82
C SER A 46 1.84 -1.28 -15.21
N ARG A 47 1.43 -0.36 -14.32
CA ARG A 47 2.31 0.54 -13.57
C ARG A 47 1.83 0.68 -12.15
N LYS A 48 2.75 0.63 -11.19
CA LYS A 48 2.43 0.68 -9.76
C LYS A 48 3.43 1.59 -9.05
N ALA A 49 2.93 2.30 -8.05
CA ALA A 49 3.77 3.07 -7.14
C ALA A 49 3.32 2.80 -5.71
N ALA A 50 4.28 2.46 -4.85
CA ALA A 50 4.07 2.29 -3.41
C ALA A 50 4.54 3.55 -2.70
N CYS A 51 3.62 4.26 -2.03
CA CYS A 51 3.94 5.48 -1.30
C CYS A 51 3.84 5.26 0.21
N HIS A 52 4.86 5.66 0.95
CA HIS A 52 4.94 5.56 2.40
C HIS A 52 4.92 6.95 3.05
N PRO A 53 4.12 7.18 4.10
CA PRO A 53 4.22 8.40 4.88
C PRO A 53 5.53 8.39 5.69
N MET A 54 6.25 9.50 5.68
CA MET A 54 7.43 9.69 6.50
C MET A 54 7.07 10.47 7.77
N LEU A 55 7.73 10.15 8.89
CA LEU A 55 7.51 10.79 10.18
C LEU A 55 8.18 12.18 10.22
N TYR A 56 7.63 13.12 9.46
CA TYR A 56 7.99 14.53 9.51
C TYR A 56 6.82 15.37 10.05
N PRO A 57 7.08 16.56 10.60
CA PRO A 57 6.02 17.49 11.02
C PRO A 57 5.14 18.01 9.87
N TYR A 58 5.49 17.68 8.62
CA TYR A 58 4.73 17.99 7.41
C TYR A 58 4.42 16.70 6.63
N ALA A 59 3.39 16.71 5.79
CA ALA A 59 2.96 15.56 5.00
C ALA A 59 3.96 15.22 3.88
N VAL A 60 4.98 14.42 4.21
CA VAL A 60 5.98 13.92 3.26
C VAL A 60 5.69 12.46 2.94
N PHE A 61 5.60 12.15 1.65
CA PHE A 61 5.41 10.79 1.14
C PHE A 61 6.61 10.38 0.31
N PHE A 62 7.23 9.25 0.66
CA PHE A 62 8.27 8.63 -0.15
C PHE A 62 7.64 7.56 -1.04
N CYS A 63 7.76 7.69 -2.35
CA CYS A 63 7.14 6.79 -3.32
C CYS A 63 8.19 5.98 -4.08
N GLN A 64 8.03 4.66 -4.10
CA GLN A 64 8.75 3.73 -4.97
C GLN A 64 7.91 3.48 -6.21
N TYR A 65 8.50 3.64 -7.39
CA TYR A 65 7.85 3.40 -8.67
C TYR A 65 8.49 2.17 -9.32
N ASP A 66 7.66 1.20 -9.68
CA ASP A 66 8.10 0.01 -10.43
C ASP A 66 7.70 0.18 -11.90
N GLU A 67 8.71 0.38 -12.73
CA GLU A 67 8.59 0.56 -14.17
C GLU A 67 8.62 -0.79 -14.92
N GLU A 68 9.12 -1.87 -14.29
CA GLU A 68 9.38 -3.18 -14.91
C GLU A 68 8.34 -4.26 -14.58
N LEU A 69 7.21 -3.91 -13.94
CA LEU A 69 6.15 -4.87 -13.58
C LEU A 69 6.62 -6.03 -12.67
N SER A 70 7.80 -5.90 -12.07
CA SER A 70 8.46 -6.98 -11.34
C SER A 70 7.73 -7.33 -10.05
N GLU A 71 7.09 -6.33 -9.42
CA GLU A 71 6.42 -6.52 -8.15
C GLU A 71 4.92 -6.79 -8.30
N ARG A 72 4.52 -7.96 -7.79
CA ARG A 72 3.10 -8.30 -7.62
C ARG A 72 2.61 -7.69 -6.32
N VAL A 73 1.51 -6.97 -6.42
CA VAL A 73 0.91 -6.24 -5.30
C VAL A 73 -0.40 -6.91 -4.93
N PHE A 74 -0.56 -7.29 -3.67
CA PHE A 74 -1.76 -7.99 -3.19
C PHE A 74 -2.47 -7.19 -2.11
N LYS A 75 -3.80 -7.11 -2.23
CA LYS A 75 -4.69 -6.67 -1.17
C LYS A 75 -4.99 -7.85 -0.25
N VAL A 76 -4.61 -7.73 1.02
CA VAL A 76 -4.78 -8.78 2.03
C VAL A 76 -5.76 -8.31 3.10
N SER A 77 -6.81 -9.09 3.34
CA SER A 77 -7.73 -8.91 4.47
C SER A 77 -7.21 -9.67 5.67
N MET A 78 -7.00 -8.99 6.78
CA MET A 78 -6.42 -9.58 8.00
C MET A 78 -7.10 -9.05 9.26
N VAL A 79 -7.08 -9.86 10.32
CA VAL A 79 -7.48 -9.44 11.68
C VAL A 79 -6.27 -9.54 12.61
N GLY A 80 -6.05 -8.51 13.41
CA GLY A 80 -4.96 -8.44 14.38
C GLY A 80 -5.50 -8.56 15.81
N GLU A 81 -4.63 -8.96 16.73
CA GLU A 81 -4.99 -9.19 18.14
C GLU A 81 -5.49 -7.91 18.86
N ASP A 82 -4.96 -6.75 18.47
CA ASP A 82 -5.35 -5.44 19.03
C ASP A 82 -6.55 -4.79 18.31
N THR A 83 -6.98 -5.33 17.17
CA THR A 83 -8.17 -4.80 16.50
C THR A 83 -9.38 -5.38 17.19
N LYS A 84 -10.09 -4.57 17.97
CA LYS A 84 -11.40 -4.89 18.57
C LYS A 84 -12.44 -5.20 17.46
N GLY A 85 -12.30 -6.33 16.76
CA GLY A 85 -13.12 -6.74 15.62
C GLY A 85 -12.88 -5.99 14.31
N GLY A 86 -11.83 -5.17 14.19
CA GLY A 86 -11.55 -4.41 12.97
C GLY A 86 -10.84 -5.25 11.90
N ILE A 87 -11.39 -5.29 10.68
CA ILE A 87 -10.74 -5.88 9.50
C ILE A 87 -9.64 -4.91 9.04
N GLY A 88 -8.38 -5.30 9.22
CA GLY A 88 -7.22 -4.61 8.69
C GLY A 88 -6.97 -4.99 7.22
N TRP A 89 -6.46 -4.05 6.44
CA TRP A 89 -6.03 -4.30 5.07
C TRP A 89 -4.58 -3.92 4.90
N ALA A 90 -3.79 -4.83 4.34
CA ALA A 90 -2.40 -4.59 3.98
C ALA A 90 -2.22 -4.70 2.46
N ILE A 91 -1.21 -3.99 1.97
CA ILE A 91 -0.68 -4.12 0.63
C ILE A 91 0.69 -4.78 0.77
N GLY A 92 0.82 -6.01 0.24
CA GLY A 92 2.10 -6.71 0.20
C GLY A 92 2.69 -6.70 -1.21
N CYS A 93 3.98 -6.37 -1.32
CA CYS A 93 4.77 -6.61 -2.54
C CYS A 93 5.47 -7.97 -2.44
N GLY A 94 5.31 -8.81 -3.46
CA GLY A 94 6.07 -10.05 -3.62
C GLY A 94 7.04 -9.94 -4.78
N ALA A 95 8.32 -10.24 -4.53
CA ALA A 95 9.31 -10.51 -5.56
C ALA A 95 9.14 -11.95 -6.08
N VAL A 96 9.36 -12.16 -7.39
CA VAL A 96 9.39 -13.49 -8.02
C VAL A 96 10.71 -14.19 -7.69
#